data_AF-A0A2V6V0Z8-F1
#
_entry.id   AF-A0A2V6V0Z8-F1
#
_cell.length_a   1.000
_cell.length_b   1.000
_cell.length_c   1.000
_cell.angle_alpha   90.00
_cell.angle_beta   90.00
_cell.angle_gamma   90.00
#
_symmetry.space_group_name_H-M   'P 1'
#
loop_
_entity.id
_entity.type
_entity.pdbx_description
1 polymer ?
#
loop_
_entity_poly.entity_id
_entity_poly.type
_entity_poly.pdbx_seq_one_letter_code
_entity_poly.pdbx_strand_id
1 'polypeptide(L)'
;MSFLRRFGAGEDADLDARPTDVPRPNFIRYCADDLKALYFEAYMIKTPAAGGDEITRWFWAETAVGQLLRRVRDRLDASDDPAAKAAAFGVAR
;
A
#
# COMPACT_ATOMS: atom_id res chain seq x y z
N MET A 1 -8.85 1.66 -5.79
CA MET A 1 -7.61 1.51 -6.61
C MET A 1 -7.24 2.73 -7.44
N SER A 2 -8.17 3.46 -8.06
CA SER A 2 -7.84 4.64 -8.90
C SER A 2 -7.03 5.69 -8.14
N PHE A 3 -7.41 6.00 -6.90
CA PHE A 3 -6.69 6.90 -6.00
C PHE A 3 -5.20 6.55 -5.86
N LEU A 4 -4.87 5.37 -5.31
CA LEU A 4 -3.49 4.93 -5.11
C LEU A 4 -2.69 4.86 -6.42
N ARG A 5 -3.33 4.47 -7.53
CA ARG A 5 -2.68 4.44 -8.84
C ARG A 5 -2.28 5.84 -9.31
N ARG A 6 -3.19 6.80 -9.23
CA ARG A 6 -2.95 8.20 -9.61
C ARG A 6 -1.90 8.83 -8.70
N PHE A 7 -2.00 8.61 -7.39
CA PHE A 7 -0.99 9.04 -6.42
C PHE A 7 0.37 8.41 -6.74
N GLY A 8 0.47 7.10 -6.96
CA GLY A 8 1.75 6.47 -7.33
C GLY A 8 2.31 6.93 -8.68
N ALA A 9 1.51 7.57 -9.54
CA ALA A 9 1.92 8.08 -10.84
C ALA A 9 2.39 9.56 -10.84
N GLY A 10 2.44 10.22 -9.68
CA GLY A 10 2.89 11.62 -9.59
C GLY A 10 1.76 12.66 -9.53
N GLU A 11 0.50 12.27 -9.71
CA GLU A 11 -0.64 13.20 -9.60
C GLU A 11 -0.91 13.62 -8.15
N ASP A 12 -1.34 14.86 -7.91
CA ASP A 12 -1.84 15.29 -6.59
C ASP A 12 -3.25 14.75 -6.32
N ALA A 13 -3.36 13.43 -6.33
CA ALA A 13 -4.61 12.72 -6.11
C ALA A 13 -4.94 12.65 -4.61
N ASP A 14 -6.21 12.85 -4.28
CA ASP A 14 -6.81 12.51 -3.00
C ASP A 14 -8.11 11.72 -3.26
N LEU A 15 -8.76 11.24 -2.20
CA LEU A 15 -10.05 10.59 -2.27
C LEU A 15 -11.08 11.42 -1.50
N ASP A 16 -12.17 11.82 -2.15
CA ASP A 16 -13.24 12.61 -1.53
C ASP A 16 -13.86 11.92 -0.30
N ALA A 17 -13.82 10.58 -0.27
CA ALA A 17 -14.32 9.77 0.86
C ALA A 17 -13.35 9.67 2.04
N ARG A 18 -12.14 10.26 1.97
CA ARG A 18 -11.20 10.28 3.09
C ARG A 18 -11.80 11.12 4.24
N PRO A 19 -11.86 10.60 5.48
CA PRO A 19 -12.27 11.39 6.64
C PRO A 19 -11.39 12.64 6.80
N THR A 20 -12.01 13.78 7.10
CA THR A 20 -11.32 15.09 7.12
C THR A 20 -10.26 15.19 8.22
N ASP A 21 -10.43 14.43 9.30
CA ASP A 21 -9.54 14.34 10.45
C ASP A 21 -8.37 13.36 10.26
N VAL A 22 -8.38 12.56 9.18
CA VAL A 22 -7.31 11.59 8.89
C VAL A 22 -6.34 12.19 7.86
N PRO A 23 -5.06 12.45 8.22
CA PRO A 23 -4.08 12.94 7.27
C PRO A 23 -3.91 12.02 6.06
N ARG A 24 -3.74 12.60 4.86
CA ARG A 24 -3.63 11.85 3.60
C ARG A 24 -2.56 10.73 3.64
N PRO A 25 -1.34 10.94 4.19
CA PRO A 25 -0.36 9.86 4.31
C PRO A 25 -0.85 8.67 5.13
N ASN A 26 -1.54 8.93 6.25
CA ASN A 26 -2.09 7.88 7.10
C ASN A 26 -3.21 7.12 6.38
N PHE A 27 -4.08 7.84 5.67
CA PHE A 27 -5.13 7.21 4.88
C PHE A 27 -4.57 6.31 3.77
N ILE A 28 -3.53 6.76 3.06
CA ILE A 28 -2.82 5.93 2.07
C ILE A 28 -2.28 4.65 2.72
N ARG A 29 -1.66 4.77 3.91
CA ARG A 29 -1.17 3.61 4.66
C ARG A 29 -2.30 2.64 5.01
N TYR A 30 -3.43 3.12 5.50
CA TYR A 30 -4.59 2.27 5.79
C TYR A 30 -5.09 1.53 4.54
N CYS A 31 -5.24 2.22 3.41
CA CYS A 31 -5.59 1.56 2.15
C CYS A 31 -4.55 0.49 1.73
N ALA A 32 -3.26 0.72 1.99
CA ALA A 32 -2.22 -0.27 1.72
C ALA A 32 -2.32 -1.48 2.66
N ASP A 33 -2.61 -1.26 3.95
CA ASP A 33 -2.82 -2.30 4.94
C ASP A 33 -4.02 -3.18 4.59
N ASP A 34 -5.15 -2.59 4.19
CA ASP A 34 -6.35 -3.33 3.74
C ASP A 34 -6.06 -4.19 2.50
N LEU A 35 -5.33 -3.64 1.52
CA LEU A 35 -4.96 -4.38 0.31
C LEU A 35 -4.01 -5.54 0.61
N LYS A 36 -3.04 -5.33 1.51
CA LYS A 36 -2.13 -6.41 1.95
C LYS A 36 -2.94 -7.52 2.65
N ALA A 37 -3.79 -7.16 3.60
CA ALA A 37 -4.64 -8.12 4.33
C ALA A 37 -5.50 -8.94 3.36
N LEU A 38 -6.22 -8.28 2.45
CA LEU A 38 -7.07 -8.94 1.45
C LEU A 38 -6.30 -9.96 0.60
N TYR A 39 -5.13 -9.58 0.09
CA TYR A 39 -4.32 -10.48 -0.74
C TYR A 39 -3.72 -11.63 0.06
N PHE A 40 -3.27 -11.37 1.29
CA PHE A 40 -2.66 -12.39 2.14
C PHE A 40 -3.71 -13.42 2.56
N GLU A 41 -4.89 -12.99 2.98
CA GLU A 41 -6.01 -13.86 3.32
C GLU A 41 -6.46 -14.70 2.12
N ALA A 42 -6.59 -14.08 0.94
CA ALA A 42 -6.93 -14.80 -0.28
C ALA A 42 -5.88 -15.87 -0.64
N TYR A 43 -4.59 -15.57 -0.47
CA TYR A 43 -3.53 -16.56 -0.70
C TYR A 43 -3.55 -17.69 0.32
N MET A 44 -3.76 -17.38 1.60
CA MET A 44 -3.88 -18.41 2.65
C MET A 44 -5.04 -19.36 2.39
N ILE A 45 -6.18 -18.87 1.91
CA ILE A 45 -7.33 -19.72 1.53
C ILE A 45 -6.96 -20.62 0.34
N LYS A 46 -6.32 -20.06 -0.68
CA LYS A 46 -5.91 -20.80 -1.88
C LYS A 46 -4.82 -21.84 -1.58
N THR A 47 -3.91 -21.53 -0.66
CA THR A 47 -2.72 -22.33 -0.34
C THR A 47 -2.58 -22.47 1.18
N PRO A 48 -3.37 -23.37 1.83
CA PRO A 48 -3.45 -23.45 3.30
C PRO A 48 -2.13 -23.79 4.02
N ALA A 49 -1.18 -24.41 3.32
CA ALA A 49 0.12 -24.77 3.87
C ALA A 49 1.21 -23.68 3.68
N ALA A 50 0.88 -22.56 3.04
CA ALA A 50 1.84 -21.49 2.77
C ALA A 50 2.31 -20.82 4.08
N GLY A 51 3.62 -20.67 4.21
CA GLY A 51 4.22 -19.89 5.29
C GLY A 51 4.21 -18.38 5.01
N GLY A 52 4.35 -17.56 6.06
CA GLY A 52 4.33 -16.10 5.93
C GLY A 52 5.37 -15.52 4.95
N ASP A 53 6.57 -16.11 4.89
CA ASP A 53 7.61 -15.69 3.96
C ASP A 53 7.26 -15.98 2.50
N GLU A 54 6.58 -17.10 2.24
CA GLU A 54 6.11 -17.44 0.89
C GLU A 54 5.05 -16.44 0.44
N ILE A 55 4.05 -16.18 1.28
CA ILE A 55 2.97 -15.22 0.98
C ILE A 55 3.56 -13.84 0.73
N THR A 56 4.51 -13.42 1.55
CA THR A 56 5.18 -12.12 1.42
C THR A 56 5.97 -12.03 0.12
N ARG A 57 6.76 -13.06 -0.21
CA ARG A 57 7.50 -13.11 -1.48
C ARG A 57 6.55 -13.07 -2.67
N TRP A 58 5.50 -13.88 -2.67
CA TRP A 58 4.49 -13.90 -3.72
C TRP A 58 3.85 -12.52 -3.90
N PHE A 59 3.36 -11.92 -2.81
CA PHE A 59 2.68 -10.63 -2.87
C PHE A 59 3.57 -9.56 -3.51
N TRP A 60 4.82 -9.47 -3.03
CA TRP A 60 5.75 -8.45 -3.52
C TRP A 60 6.35 -8.79 -4.87
N ALA A 61 6.57 -10.04 -5.24
CA ALA A 61 7.21 -10.37 -6.52
C ALA A 61 6.21 -10.47 -7.69
N GLU A 62 5.01 -10.96 -7.41
CA GLU A 62 4.12 -11.48 -8.47
C GLU A 62 2.82 -10.69 -8.63
N THR A 63 2.47 -9.81 -7.68
CA THR A 63 1.19 -9.07 -7.75
C THR A 63 1.37 -7.65 -8.29
N ALA A 64 0.44 -7.24 -9.16
CA ALA A 64 0.37 -5.85 -9.63
C ALA A 64 0.14 -4.86 -8.47
N VAL A 65 -0.53 -5.30 -7.39
CA VAL A 65 -0.74 -4.50 -6.18
C VAL A 65 0.56 -4.29 -5.42
N GLY A 66 1.38 -5.31 -5.25
CA GLY A 66 2.73 -5.17 -4.67
C GLY A 66 3.58 -4.17 -5.46
N GLN A 67 3.53 -4.21 -6.79
CA GLN A 67 4.20 -3.22 -7.64
C GLN A 67 3.64 -1.80 -7.47
N LEU A 68 2.31 -1.66 -7.36
CA LEU A 68 1.68 -0.37 -7.12
C LEU A 68 2.08 0.21 -5.76
N LEU A 69 2.04 -0.60 -4.69
CA LEU A 69 2.38 -0.14 -3.34
C LEU A 69 3.85 0.29 -3.23
N ARG A 70 4.78 -0.34 -3.97
CA ARG A 70 6.16 0.15 -4.08
C ARG A 70 6.23 1.56 -4.64
N ARG A 71 5.54 1.84 -5.75
CA ARG A 71 5.52 3.20 -6.34
C ARG A 71 4.90 4.23 -5.40
N VAL A 72 3.84 3.85 -4.69
CA VAL A 72 3.21 4.70 -3.66
C VAL A 72 4.19 4.98 -2.52
N ARG A 73 4.91 3.95 -2.05
CA ARG A 73 5.95 4.08 -1.02
C ARG A 73 7.07 5.01 -1.48
N ASP A 74 7.60 4.79 -2.68
CA ASP A 74 8.70 5.60 -3.23
C ASP A 74 8.30 7.07 -3.34
N ARG A 75 7.05 7.35 -3.74
CA ARG A 75 6.54 8.72 -3.74
C ARG A 75 6.44 9.33 -2.34
N LEU A 76 5.93 8.58 -1.37
CA LEU A 76 5.83 9.06 0.01
C LEU A 76 7.20 9.33 0.61
N ASP A 77 8.18 8.46 0.34
CA ASP A 77 9.55 8.57 0.85
C ASP A 77 10.32 9.76 0.25
N ALA A 78 10.02 10.10 -1.01
CA ALA A 78 10.56 11.27 -1.70
C ALA A 78 10.00 12.62 -1.21
N SER A 79 9.00 12.63 -0.32
CA SER A 79 8.43 13.85 0.25
C SER A 79 9.27 14.38 1.41
N ASP A 80 9.34 15.69 1.60
CA ASP A 80 9.98 16.30 2.77
C ASP A 80 9.10 16.23 4.05
N ASP A 81 7.84 15.83 3.93
CA ASP A 81 6.92 15.68 5.07
C ASP A 81 7.30 14.45 5.92
N PRO A 82 7.64 14.60 7.21
CA PRO A 82 7.92 13.48 8.10
C PRO A 82 6.77 12.47 8.21
N ALA A 83 5.51 12.92 8.13
CA ALA A 83 4.35 12.04 8.18
C ALA A 83 4.24 11.19 6.90
N ALA A 84 4.62 11.75 5.74
CA ALA A 84 4.72 11.01 4.49
C ALA A 84 5.79 9.91 4.57
N LYS A 85 6.99 10.24 5.05
CA LYS A 85 8.07 9.24 5.23
C LYS A 85 7.68 8.13 6.21
N ALA A 86 7.03 8.49 7.33
CA ALA A 86 6.53 7.51 8.29
C ALA A 86 5.48 6.58 7.65
N ALA A 87 4.57 7.12 6.83
CA ALA A 87 3.62 6.31 6.08
C ALA A 87 4.30 5.42 5.03
N ALA A 88 5.35 5.90 4.36
CA ALA A 88 6.11 5.13 3.36
C ALA A 88 6.60 3.79 3.94
N PHE A 89 7.19 3.83 5.14
CA PHE A 89 7.65 2.63 5.85
C PHE A 89 6.53 1.63 6.17
N GLY A 90 5.31 2.12 6.42
CA GLY A 90 4.13 1.28 6.63
C GLY A 90 3.54 0.69 5.35
N VAL A 91 3.69 1.40 4.22
CA VAL A 91 3.18 0.94 2.91
C VAL A 91 3.99 -0.25 2.39
N ALA A 92 5.33 -0.12 2.33
CA ALA A 92 6.22 -1.19 1.88
C ALA A 92 7.58 -1.10 2.58
N ARG A 93 8.10 -2.24 3.05
CA ARG A 93 9.46 -2.37 3.59
C ARG A 93 10.39 -2.88 2.51
#